data_AF-A0A961D6W9-F1
#
_entry.id   AF-A0A961D6W9-F1
#
_cell.length_a   1.000
_cell.length_b   1.000
_cell.length_c   1.000
_cell.angle_alpha   90.00
_cell.angle_beta   90.00
_cell.angle_gamma   90.00
#
_symmetry.space_group_name_H-M   'P 1'
#
loop_
_entity.id
_entity.type
_entity.pdbx_description
1 polymer ?
#
loop_
_entity_poly.entity_id
_entity_poly.type
_entity_poly.pdbx_seq_one_letter_code
_entity_poly.pdbx_strand_id
1 'polypeptide(L)' 'MSESVVLPALGESVTEGTVTRWLKNVGDRVEVDEPLLEVST' A
#
# COMPACT_ATOMS: atom_id res chain seq x y z
N MET A 1 -10.97 10.95 10.77
CA MET A 1 -10.86 11.26 9.33
C MET A 1 -10.10 10.09 8.72
N SER A 2 -10.64 9.43 7.70
CA SER A 2 -9.97 8.33 6.98
C SER A 2 -9.59 8.83 5.60
N GLU A 3 -8.34 8.65 5.22
CA GLU A 3 -7.81 8.99 3.89
C GLU A 3 -7.75 7.70 3.04
N SER A 4 -8.14 7.78 1.76
CA SER A 4 -7.96 6.68 0.83
C SER A 4 -6.53 6.67 0.29
N VAL A 5 -5.79 5.59 0.56
CA VAL A 5 -4.47 5.37 -0.03
C VAL A 5 -4.66 4.69 -1.38
N VAL A 6 -4.25 5.37 -2.45
CA VAL A 6 -4.27 4.82 -3.81
C VAL A 6 -2.92 4.18 -4.13
N LEU A 7 -2.95 2.98 -4.68
CA LEU A 7 -1.75 2.34 -5.22
C LEU A 7 -1.30 3.09 -6.47
N PRO A 8 -0.05 3.61 -6.52
CA PRO A 8 0.47 4.21 -7.72
C PRO A 8 0.72 3.14 -8.81
N ALA A 9 0.85 3.58 -10.06
CA ALA A 9 1.23 2.69 -11.15
C ALA A 9 2.56 1.99 -10.85
N LEU A 10 2.56 0.65 -10.94
CA LEU A 10 3.72 -0.18 -10.55
C LEU A 10 4.71 -0.39 -11.71
N GLY A 11 4.38 0.11 -12.90
CA GLY A 11 5.21 0.08 -14.10
C GLY A 11 4.39 0.54 -15.31
N GLU A 12 5.05 0.88 -16.43
CA GLU A 12 4.37 1.37 -17.64
C GLU A 12 3.29 0.40 -18.18
N SER A 13 3.46 -0.91 -17.95
CA SER A 13 2.54 -1.97 -18.39
C SER A 13 1.86 -2.72 -17.24
N VAL A 14 2.08 -2.32 -15.98
CA VAL A 14 1.54 -3.03 -14.82
C VAL A 14 0.31 -2.30 -14.29
N THR A 15 -0.86 -2.84 -14.64
CA THR A 15 -2.16 -2.30 -14.26
C THR A 15 -2.67 -2.84 -12.92
N GLU A 16 -2.21 -4.01 -12.52
CA GLU A 16 -2.66 -4.72 -11.32
C GLU A 16 -1.45 -5.23 -10.53
N GLY A 17 -1.54 -5.15 -9.20
CA GLY A 17 -0.53 -5.68 -8.29
C GLY A 17 -1.21 -6.48 -7.18
N THR A 18 -0.61 -7.60 -6.81
CA THR A 18 -1.10 -8.43 -5.71
C THR A 18 -0.51 -7.95 -4.40
N VAL A 19 -1.36 -7.66 -3.41
CA VAL A 19 -0.90 -7.38 -2.05
C VAL A 19 -0.37 -8.67 -1.44
N THR A 20 0.95 -8.74 -1.25
CA THR A 20 1.60 -9.94 -0.70
C THR A 20 1.55 -9.95 0.82
N ARG A 21 1.64 -8.77 1.44
CA ARG A 21 1.66 -8.63 2.90
C ARG A 21 1.20 -7.26 3.35
N TRP A 22 0.44 -7.24 4.45
CA TRP A 22 0.15 -6.03 5.22
C TRP A 22 1.20 -5.85 6.32
N LEU A 23 1.80 -4.68 6.39
CA LEU A 23 2.76 -4.31 7.43
C LEU A 23 2.09 -3.58 8.60
N LYS A 24 0.90 -3.02 8.36
CA LYS A 24 0.04 -2.37 9.35
C LYS A 24 -1.23 -3.16 9.61
N ASN A 25 -1.68 -3.15 10.86
CA ASN A 25 -2.99 -3.69 11.25
C ASN A 25 -4.00 -2.57 11.47
N VAL A 26 -5.28 -2.95 11.47
CA VAL A 26 -6.36 -2.01 11.77
C VAL A 26 -6.21 -1.48 13.19
N GLY A 27 -6.15 -0.16 13.32
CA GLY A 27 -5.96 0.52 14.61
C GLY A 27 -4.52 0.94 14.89
N ASP A 28 -3.55 0.48 14.09
CA ASP A 28 -2.17 0.96 14.20
C ASP A 28 -2.04 2.42 13.76
N ARG A 29 -1.17 3.17 14.43
CA ARG A 29 -0.82 4.54 14.03
C ARG A 29 0.09 4.48 12.81
N VAL A 30 -0.22 5.27 11.78
CA VAL A 30 0.61 5.45 10.58
C VAL A 30 1.43 6.72 10.73
N GLU A 31 2.74 6.64 10.47
CA GLU A 31 3.65 7.79 10.45
C GLU A 31 4.13 8.13 9.03
N VAL A 32 4.68 9.33 8.85
CA VAL A 32 5.26 9.77 7.58
C VAL A 32 6.47 8.90 7.27
N ASP A 33 6.67 8.58 5.98
CA ASP A 33 7.72 7.68 5.48
C ASP A 33 7.62 6.22 5.96
N GLU A 34 6.51 5.85 6.59
CA GLU A 34 6.29 4.48 7.06
C GLU A 34 5.61 3.59 6.01
N PRO A 35 6.13 2.39 5.72
CA PRO A 35 5.53 1.48 4.76
C PRO A 35 4.25 0.81 5.32
N LEU A 36 3.21 0.72 4.49
CA LEU A 36 1.90 0.17 4.89
C LEU A 36 1.69 -1.29 4.48
N LEU A 37 2.12 -1.65 3.27
CA LEU A 37 1.89 -2.95 2.66
C LEU A 37 2.92 -3.21 1.56
N GLU A 38 3.13 -4.48 1.24
CA GLU A 38 4.03 -4.95 0.17
C GLU A 38 3.18 -5.42 -1.02
N VAL A 39 3.60 -5.04 -2.23
CA VAL A 39 2.92 -5.41 -3.48
C VAL A 39 3.91 -6.10 -4.42
N SER A 40 3.45 -7.15 -5.09
CA SER A 40 4.13 -7.80 -6.21
C SER A 40 3.35 -7.59 -7.51
N THR A 41 4.07 -7.34 -8.59
CA THR A 41 3.55 -7.19 -9.96
C THR A 41 3.62 -8.50 -10.72
#